data_AF-A0A2E0SDN1-F1
#
_entry.id   AF-A0A2E0SDN1-F1
#
_cell.length_a   1.000
_cell.length_b   1.000
_cell.length_c   1.000
_cell.angle_alpha   90.00
_cell.angle_beta   90.00
_cell.angle_gamma   90.00
#
_symmetry.space_group_name_H-M   'P 1'
#
loop_
_entity.id
_entity.type
_entity.pdbx_description
1 polymer ?
#
loop_
_entity_poly.entity_id
_entity_poly.type
_entity_poly.pdbx_seq_one_letter_code
_entity_poly.pdbx_strand_id
1 'polypeptide(L)' 'MAKKRNYRREYDTYHKRKRQKKRRAGRNKARRMMIKKKGKRKLKGKDVHHKDRNPRNNKRSNLRIQSKKKNRGNNK' A
#
# COMPACT_ATOMS: atom_id res chain seq x y z
N MET A 1 3.06 -4.98 29.17
CA MET A 1 2.06 -4.00 28.66
C MET A 1 2.48 -3.51 27.28
N ALA A 2 1.59 -3.51 26.29
CA ALA A 2 1.93 -3.00 24.95
C ALA A 2 2.13 -1.47 25.00
N LYS A 3 3.29 -0.98 24.58
CA LYS A 3 3.59 0.46 24.50
C LYS A 3 2.55 1.16 23.64
N LYS A 4 1.85 2.15 24.20
CA LYS A 4 0.83 2.93 23.48
C LYS A 4 1.48 3.62 22.27
N ARG A 5 0.89 3.45 21.09
CA ARG A 5 1.42 4.02 19.84
C ARG A 5 1.30 5.54 19.87
N ASN A 6 2.42 6.25 19.74
CA ASN A 6 2.44 7.71 19.66
C ASN A 6 2.33 8.16 18.19
N TYR A 7 1.10 8.47 17.76
CA TYR A 7 0.79 8.88 16.39
C TYR A 7 1.45 10.21 15.99
N ARG A 8 1.58 11.17 16.92
CA ARG A 8 2.21 12.46 16.62
C ARG A 8 3.68 12.27 16.27
N ARG A 9 4.41 11.55 17.13
CA ARG A 9 5.82 11.21 16.89
C ARG A 9 6.00 10.42 15.60
N GLU A 10 5.14 9.45 15.29
CA GLU A 10 5.22 8.71 14.02
C GLU A 10 4.97 9.61 12.81
N TYR A 11 4.01 10.54 12.90
CA TYR A 11 3.77 11.48 11.83
C TYR A 11 5.00 12.36 11.60
N ASP A 12 5.54 12.93 12.67
CA ASP A 12 6.71 13.79 12.63
C ASP A 12 7.97 13.08 12.17
N THR A 13 8.18 11.85 12.60
CA THR A 13 9.41 11.12 12.26
C THR A 13 9.30 10.36 10.96
N TYR A 14 8.12 9.91 10.53
CA TYR A 14 7.97 8.99 9.41
C TYR A 14 7.01 9.51 8.33
N HIS A 15 5.75 9.79 8.66
CA HIS A 15 4.73 10.07 7.63
C HIS A 15 4.96 11.40 6.90
N LYS A 16 5.45 12.44 7.57
CA LYS A 16 5.67 13.76 6.94
C LYS A 16 6.83 13.76 5.94
N ARG A 17 7.74 12.78 6.01
CA ARG A 17 8.90 12.68 5.11
C ARG A 17 8.45 12.64 3.64
N LYS A 18 9.07 13.46 2.78
CA LYS A 18 8.81 13.51 1.33
C LYS A 18 8.82 12.12 0.68
N ARG A 19 9.75 11.24 1.09
CA ARG A 19 9.84 9.84 0.64
C ARG A 19 8.56 9.05 0.92
N GLN A 20 7.99 9.16 2.13
CA GLN A 20 6.78 8.43 2.50
C GLN A 20 5.54 8.97 1.78
N LYS A 21 5.45 10.29 1.59
CA LYS A 21 4.42 10.91 0.75
C LYS A 21 4.47 10.36 -0.68
N LYS A 22 5.65 10.30 -1.31
CA LYS A 22 5.84 9.71 -2.65
C LYS A 22 5.45 8.23 -2.70
N ARG A 23 5.83 7.42 -1.69
CA ARG A 23 5.43 6.00 -1.59
C ARG A 23 3.91 5.83 -1.43
N ARG A 24 3.25 6.71 -0.66
CA ARG A 24 1.78 6.71 -0.52
C ARG A 24 1.10 7.06 -1.85
N ALA A 25 1.58 8.09 -2.55
CA ALA A 25 1.07 8.45 -3.88
C ALA A 25 1.21 7.30 -4.88
N GLY A 26 2.35 6.60 -4.89
CA GLY A 26 2.59 5.43 -5.72
C GLY A 26 1.56 4.31 -5.49
N ARG A 27 1.28 3.95 -4.23
CA ARG A 27 0.24 2.97 -3.87
C ARG A 27 -1.16 3.42 -4.27
N ASN A 28 -1.48 4.69 -4.07
CA ASN A 28 -2.78 5.24 -4.45
C ASN A 28 -2.98 5.17 -5.97
N LYS A 29 -1.95 5.49 -6.76
CA LYS A 29 -1.95 5.34 -8.22
C LYS A 29 -2.20 3.89 -8.63
N ALA A 30 -1.47 2.93 -8.03
CA ALA A 30 -1.69 1.50 -8.25
C ALA A 30 -3.15 1.09 -7.97
N ARG A 31 -3.71 1.51 -6.84
CA ARG A 31 -5.10 1.21 -6.47
C ARG A 31 -6.09 1.78 -7.47
N ARG A 32 -5.94 3.04 -7.87
CA ARG A 32 -6.81 3.69 -8.88
C ARG A 32 -6.74 2.96 -10.23
N MET A 33 -5.55 2.59 -10.70
CA MET A 33 -5.41 1.84 -11.95
C MET A 33 -6.08 0.47 -11.89
N MET A 34 -5.94 -0.24 -10.78
CA MET A 34 -6.58 -1.55 -10.60
C MET A 34 -8.10 -1.44 -10.47
N ILE A 35 -8.61 -0.36 -9.86
CA ILE A 35 -10.05 -0.05 -9.87
C ILE A 35 -10.53 0.19 -11.30
N LYS A 36 -9.84 1.02 -12.09
CA LYS A 36 -10.21 1.30 -13.49
C LYS A 36 -10.22 0.02 -14.34
N LYS A 37 -9.26 -0.89 -14.12
CA LYS A 37 -9.10 -2.10 -14.94
C LYS A 37 -9.98 -3.29 -14.51
N LYS A 38 -10.17 -3.50 -13.21
CA LYS A 38 -10.82 -4.70 -12.65
C LYS A 38 -12.14 -4.39 -11.93
N GLY A 39 -12.49 -3.11 -11.82
CA GLY A 39 -13.66 -2.64 -11.10
C GLY A 39 -13.46 -2.57 -9.59
N LYS A 40 -14.21 -1.67 -8.93
CA LYS A 40 -14.18 -1.51 -7.46
C LYS A 40 -14.54 -2.81 -6.74
N ARG A 41 -15.47 -3.61 -7.28
CA ARG A 41 -15.94 -4.87 -6.69
C ARG A 41 -14.81 -5.89 -6.49
N LYS A 42 -13.91 -6.04 -7.48
CA LYS A 42 -12.77 -6.96 -7.36
C LYS A 42 -11.75 -6.53 -6.29
N LEU A 43 -11.72 -5.25 -5.90
CA LEU A 43 -10.87 -4.72 -4.83
C LEU A 43 -11.58 -4.58 -3.47
N LYS A 44 -12.88 -4.87 -3.38
CA LYS A 44 -13.61 -4.84 -2.10
C LYS A 44 -12.98 -5.87 -1.16
N GLY A 45 -12.56 -5.42 0.02
CA GLY A 45 -11.89 -6.28 1.00
C GLY A 45 -10.46 -6.75 0.63
N LYS A 46 -9.90 -6.29 -0.51
CA LYS A 46 -8.59 -6.72 -1.02
C LYS A 46 -7.61 -5.54 -1.17
N ASP A 47 -6.33 -5.87 -1.17
CA ASP A 47 -5.22 -4.93 -1.36
C ASP A 47 -4.56 -5.15 -2.73
N VAL A 48 -3.89 -4.09 -3.21
CA VAL A 48 -3.00 -4.19 -4.37
C VAL A 48 -1.59 -4.42 -3.86
N HIS A 49 -1.00 -5.54 -4.26
CA HIS A 49 0.35 -5.96 -3.93
C HIS A 49 1.31 -5.63 -5.07
N HIS A 50 2.47 -5.09 -4.72
CA HIS A 50 3.62 -4.87 -5.59
C HIS A 50 4.57 -6.04 -5.42
N LYS A 51 4.76 -6.88 -6.45
CA LYS A 51 5.58 -8.10 -6.36
C LYS A 51 7.02 -7.79 -5.98
N ASP A 52 7.58 -6.72 -6.53
CA ASP A 52 8.94 -6.23 -6.27
C ASP A 52 9.10 -5.43 -4.97
N ARG A 53 8.05 -5.33 -4.14
CA ARG A 53 8.03 -4.54 -2.90
C ARG A 53 8.37 -3.05 -3.08
N ASN A 54 8.34 -2.54 -4.32
CA ASN A 54 8.60 -1.14 -4.65
C ASN A 54 7.28 -0.41 -4.98
N PRO A 55 6.78 0.46 -4.08
CA PRO A 55 5.52 1.18 -4.30
C PRO A 55 5.52 2.16 -5.48
N ARG A 56 6.69 2.43 -6.07
CA ARG A 56 6.84 3.30 -7.24
C ARG A 56 6.74 2.52 -8.56
N ASN A 57 6.96 1.19 -8.55
CA ASN A 57 6.85 0.36 -9.73
C ASN A 57 5.40 -0.05 -9.98
N ASN A 58 4.70 0.79 -10.71
CA ASN A 58 3.28 0.58 -11.01
C ASN A 58 3.02 -0.14 -12.33
N LYS A 59 4.03 -0.84 -12.89
CA LYS A 59 3.86 -1.68 -14.08
C LYS A 59 2.79 -2.73 -13.80
N ARG A 60 1.90 -2.97 -14.78
CA ARG A 60 0.75 -3.87 -14.60
C ARG A 60 1.17 -5.31 -14.24
N SER A 61 2.26 -5.80 -14.83
CA SER A 61 2.85 -7.10 -14.53
C SER A 61 3.35 -7.23 -13.09
N ASN A 62 3.67 -6.11 -12.44
CA ASN A 62 4.13 -6.03 -11.05
C ASN A 62 2.97 -5.94 -10.03
N LEU A 63 1.76 -5.61 -10.47
CA LEU A 63 0.60 -5.43 -9.57
C LEU A 63 -0.27 -6.69 -9.51
N ARG A 64 -0.68 -7.09 -8.30
CA ARG A 64 -1.64 -8.19 -8.09
C ARG A 64 -2.68 -7.80 -7.04
N ILE A 65 -3.94 -8.21 -7.23
CA ILE A 65 -4.96 -8.09 -6.19
C ILE A 65 -4.85 -9.30 -5.27
N GLN A 66 -4.70 -9.05 -3.96
CA GLN A 66 -4.59 -10.11 -2.95
C GLN A 66 -5.46 -9.80 -1.73
N SER A 67 -5.80 -10.84 -0.95
CA SER A 67 -6.44 -10.63 0.34
C SER A 67 -5.53 -9.81 1.27
N LYS A 68 -6.14 -9.02 2.15
CA LYS A 68 -5.41 -8.20 3.14
C LYS A 68 -4.49 -9.07 4.00
N LYS A 69 -4.98 -10.22 4.47
CA LYS A 69 -4.22 -11.16 5.30
C LYS A 69 -2.94 -11.62 4.61
N LYS A 70 -3.04 -12.09 3.35
CA LYS A 70 -1.87 -12.55 2.58
C LYS A 70 -0.88 -11.42 2.30
N ASN A 71 -1.37 -10.25 1.87
CA ASN A 71 -0.48 -9.13 1.57
C ASN A 71 0.26 -8.60 2.81
N ARG A 72 -0.45 -8.46 3.93
CA ARG A 72 0.13 -7.95 5.19
C ARG A 72 1.01 -8.98 5.89
N GLY A 73 0.68 -10.27 5.77
CA GLY A 73 1.49 -11.37 6.32
C GLY A 73 2.79 -11.61 5.55
N ASN A 74 2.88 -11.16 4.30
CA ASN A 74 4.10 -11.23 3.49
C ASN A 74 5.15 -10.14 3.83
N ASN A 75 4.88 -9.26 4.81
CA ASN A 75 5.86 -8.32 5.37
C ASN A 75 6.72 -8.97 6.46
N LYS A 76 7.13 -10.23 6.25
CA LYS A 76 8.22 -10.84 7.01
C LYS A 76 9.55 -10.44 6.40
#